data_AF-A0A8T3MXU8-F1
#
_entry.id   AF-A0A8T3MXU8-F1
#
_cell.length_a   1.000
_cell.length_b   1.000
_cell.length_c   1.000
_cell.angle_alpha   90.00
_cell.angle_beta   90.00
_cell.angle_gamma   90.00
#
_symmetry.space_group_name_H-M   'P 1'
#
loop_
_entity.id
_entity.type
_entity.pdbx_description
1 polymer ?
#
loop_
_entity_poly.entity_id
_entity_poly.type
_entity_poly.pdbx_seq_one_letter_code
_entity_poly.pdbx_strand_id
1 'polypeptide(L)'
;MPADSPSMSHAPGLGPLRPAPPGLPDATIAPPVVAESGDPFTSLRVIGLLARIERGRPVRLGDLVDRLNATYLDWLFPAPVVVDVAVALQSNWLVDYRNSSGIAIDDGPYGATIEIEDSSRVDSWIVRQAEREAGACRERLAAFSRLDRPAGEG
;
A
#
# COMPACT_ATOMS: atom_id res chain seq x y z
N MET A 1 -52.36 -3.25 43.14
CA MET A 1 -51.68 -4.04 42.08
C MET A 1 -52.30 -3.61 40.77
N PRO A 2 -51.56 -3.03 39.81
CA PRO A 2 -50.13 -3.18 39.51
C PRO A 2 -49.32 -1.88 39.61
N ALA A 3 -48.01 -1.99 39.79
CA ALA A 3 -47.07 -0.89 39.64
C ALA A 3 -46.75 -0.73 38.15
N ASP A 4 -46.97 0.48 37.64
CA ASP A 4 -46.63 0.87 36.27
C ASP A 4 -45.11 0.76 36.11
N SER A 5 -44.65 -0.16 35.26
CA SER A 5 -43.23 -0.30 34.95
C SER A 5 -42.87 0.77 33.92
N PRO A 6 -41.89 1.66 34.18
CA PRO A 6 -41.54 2.69 33.21
C PRO A 6 -41.02 2.04 31.93
N SER A 7 -41.71 2.31 30.84
CA SER A 7 -41.32 1.95 29.49
C SER A 7 -39.99 2.64 29.15
N MET A 8 -38.93 1.84 29.02
CA MET A 8 -37.61 2.34 28.63
C MET A 8 -37.67 2.85 27.18
N SER A 9 -37.67 4.17 27.03
CA SER A 9 -37.47 4.83 25.74
C SER A 9 -36.08 4.45 25.20
N HIS A 10 -36.05 3.63 24.16
CA HIS A 10 -34.84 3.31 23.43
C HIS A 10 -34.65 4.42 22.39
N ALA A 11 -33.94 5.48 22.78
CA ALA A 11 -33.48 6.47 21.82
C ALA A 11 -32.49 5.80 20.85
N PRO A 12 -32.61 6.01 19.53
CA PRO A 12 -31.63 5.49 18.58
C PRO A 12 -30.26 6.08 18.86
N GLY A 13 -29.24 5.23 18.93
CA GLY A 13 -27.84 5.62 19.09
C GLY A 13 -27.15 4.93 20.26
N LEU A 14 -25.85 4.65 20.09
CA LEU A 14 -24.98 4.34 21.21
C LEU A 14 -24.61 5.67 21.88
N GLY A 15 -25.09 5.90 23.10
CA GLY A 15 -24.55 6.94 23.97
C GLY A 15 -23.04 6.76 24.24
N PRO A 16 -22.44 7.58 25.12
CA PRO A 16 -21.01 7.47 25.43
C PRO A 16 -20.65 6.06 25.93
N LEU A 17 -19.57 5.51 25.38
CA LEU A 17 -19.07 4.19 25.78
C LEU A 17 -18.53 4.23 27.21
N ARG A 18 -18.81 3.17 27.97
CA ARG A 18 -18.13 2.93 29.24
C ARG A 18 -16.64 2.65 29.01
N PRO A 19 -15.77 2.87 30.01
CA PRO A 19 -14.36 2.47 29.91
C PRO A 19 -14.22 0.97 29.65
N ALA A 20 -13.16 0.60 28.91
CA ALA A 20 -12.85 -0.79 28.62
C ALA A 20 -12.61 -1.60 29.92
N PRO A 21 -13.16 -2.82 30.06
CA PRO A 21 -12.88 -3.68 31.19
C PRO A 21 -11.37 -3.97 31.33
N PRO A 22 -10.84 -4.04 32.57
CA PRO A 22 -9.46 -4.47 32.78
C PRO A 22 -9.18 -5.84 32.16
N GLY A 23 -8.07 -5.95 31.42
CA GLY A 23 -7.67 -7.18 30.73
C GLY A 23 -8.33 -7.41 29.37
N LEU A 24 -9.13 -6.47 28.86
CA LEU A 24 -9.61 -6.52 27.48
C LEU A 24 -8.40 -6.39 26.53
N PRO A 25 -8.17 -7.35 25.61
CA PRO A 25 -7.08 -7.25 24.64
C PRO A 25 -7.32 -6.08 23.69
N ASP A 26 -6.23 -5.58 23.10
CA ASP A 26 -6.32 -4.58 22.05
C ASP A 26 -7.13 -5.13 20.87
N ALA A 27 -8.25 -4.47 20.55
CA ALA A 27 -9.11 -4.84 19.44
C ALA A 27 -8.57 -4.34 18.09
N THR A 28 -7.48 -3.56 18.08
CA THR A 28 -6.88 -3.01 16.85
C THR A 28 -5.89 -3.95 16.16
N ILE A 29 -5.83 -5.21 16.59
CA ILE A 29 -5.07 -6.26 15.89
C ILE A 29 -5.72 -6.52 14.53
N ALA A 30 -5.11 -5.99 13.48
CA ALA A 30 -5.50 -6.23 12.10
C ALA A 30 -4.73 -7.44 11.53
N PRO A 31 -5.35 -8.25 10.64
CA PRO A 31 -4.60 -9.21 9.86
C PRO A 31 -3.59 -8.47 8.95
N PRO A 32 -2.45 -9.08 8.64
CA PRO A 32 -1.51 -8.49 7.69
C PRO A 32 -2.20 -8.30 6.33
N VAL A 33 -1.90 -7.17 5.68
CA VAL A 33 -2.39 -6.86 4.34
C VAL A 33 -1.51 -7.57 3.32
N VAL A 34 -2.09 -8.44 2.51
CA VAL A 34 -1.37 -9.06 1.39
C VAL A 34 -1.34 -8.05 0.25
N ALA A 35 -0.15 -7.71 -0.21
CA ALA A 35 0.06 -6.82 -1.33
C ALA A 35 -0.56 -7.38 -2.61
N GLU A 36 -1.18 -6.51 -3.41
CA GLU A 36 -1.88 -6.89 -4.65
C GLU A 36 -1.32 -6.12 -5.85
N SER A 37 -1.27 -6.79 -6.99
CA SER A 37 -0.86 -6.15 -8.24
C SER A 37 -1.88 -5.10 -8.67
N GLY A 38 -1.40 -3.91 -9.04
CA GLY A 38 -2.24 -2.77 -9.42
C GLY A 38 -2.87 -2.00 -8.25
N ASP A 39 -2.65 -2.43 -7.00
CA ASP A 39 -3.03 -1.64 -5.84
C ASP A 39 -2.06 -0.44 -5.66
N PRO A 40 -2.56 0.82 -5.58
CA PRO A 40 -1.70 1.98 -5.41
C PRO A 40 -0.95 2.00 -4.08
N PHE A 41 -1.51 1.42 -3.00
CA PHE A 41 -0.82 1.36 -1.70
C PHE A 41 0.37 0.40 -1.72
N THR A 42 0.22 -0.72 -2.44
CA THR A 42 1.30 -1.64 -2.77
C THR A 42 2.38 -0.95 -3.60
N SER A 43 1.98 -0.38 -4.74
CA SER A 43 2.89 0.25 -5.70
C SER A 43 3.73 1.36 -5.06
N LEU A 44 3.12 2.23 -4.25
CA LEU A 44 3.81 3.32 -3.59
C LEU A 44 4.92 2.85 -2.64
N ARG A 45 4.72 1.76 -1.90
CA ARG A 45 5.73 1.19 -0.99
C ARG A 45 6.89 0.57 -1.75
N VAL A 46 6.60 -0.19 -2.81
CA VAL A 46 7.63 -0.79 -3.68
C VAL A 46 8.45 0.31 -4.36
N ILE A 47 7.81 1.31 -4.96
CA ILE A 47 8.48 2.47 -5.56
C ILE A 47 9.36 3.19 -4.52
N GLY A 48 8.85 3.38 -3.31
CA GLY A 48 9.61 3.99 -2.22
C GLY A 48 10.89 3.25 -1.84
N LEU A 49 10.91 1.91 -1.95
CA LEU A 49 12.14 1.13 -1.80
C LEU A 49 13.05 1.27 -3.02
N LEU A 50 12.52 1.04 -4.23
CA LEU A 50 13.30 1.10 -5.48
C LEU A 50 13.95 2.48 -5.71
N ALA A 51 13.33 3.55 -5.24
CA ALA A 51 13.91 4.88 -5.29
C ALA A 51 15.20 5.02 -4.47
N ARG A 52 15.47 4.11 -3.51
CA ARG A 52 16.59 4.20 -2.57
C ARG A 52 17.67 3.13 -2.74
N ILE A 53 17.47 2.16 -3.65
CA ILE A 53 18.48 1.14 -3.91
C ILE A 53 19.65 1.72 -4.69
N GLU A 54 20.83 1.10 -4.58
CA GLU A 54 22.03 1.52 -5.32
C GLU A 54 21.75 1.50 -6.84
N ARG A 55 22.24 2.53 -7.54
CA ARG A 55 22.08 2.69 -8.99
C ARG A 55 23.18 1.97 -9.76
N GLY A 56 22.90 1.63 -11.03
CA GLY A 56 23.85 0.99 -11.94
C GLY A 56 24.32 -0.40 -11.48
N ARG A 57 23.55 -1.05 -10.59
CA ARG A 57 23.84 -2.38 -10.07
C ARG A 57 22.58 -3.23 -9.99
N PRO A 58 22.62 -4.47 -10.50
CA PRO A 58 21.55 -5.43 -10.28
C PRO A 58 21.40 -5.78 -8.80
N VAL A 59 20.19 -5.62 -8.27
CA VAL A 59 19.80 -6.05 -6.91
C VAL A 59 18.85 -7.24 -7.05
N ARG A 60 19.05 -8.29 -6.24
CA ARG A 60 18.18 -9.48 -6.30
C ARG A 60 16.78 -9.13 -5.82
N LEU A 61 15.78 -9.61 -6.56
CA LEU A 61 14.37 -9.45 -6.22
C LEU A 61 14.06 -9.99 -4.81
N GLY A 62 14.65 -11.13 -4.43
CA GLY A 62 14.48 -11.72 -3.11
C GLY A 62 14.90 -10.76 -1.99
N ASP A 63 16.03 -10.07 -2.15
CA ASP A 63 16.54 -9.13 -1.13
C ASP A 63 15.63 -7.90 -1.00
N LEU A 64 15.01 -7.46 -2.11
CA LEU A 64 14.02 -6.38 -2.11
C LEU A 64 12.73 -6.81 -1.40
N VAL A 65 12.25 -8.02 -1.68
CA VAL A 65 11.07 -8.61 -1.01
C VAL A 65 11.31 -8.73 0.49
N ASP A 66 12.45 -9.26 0.90
CA ASP A 66 12.83 -9.39 2.31
C ASP A 66 12.89 -8.01 2.98
N ARG A 67 13.47 -7.01 2.31
CA ARG A 67 13.50 -5.64 2.82
C ARG A 67 12.11 -5.04 2.97
N LEU A 68 11.20 -5.24 2.03
CA LEU A 68 9.82 -4.75 2.11
C LEU A 68 9.08 -5.38 3.29
N ASN A 69 9.13 -6.71 3.41
CA ASN A 69 8.48 -7.45 4.49
C ASN A 69 9.06 -7.12 5.87
N ALA A 70 10.36 -6.83 5.96
CA ALA A 70 10.98 -6.37 7.21
C ALA A 70 10.65 -4.92 7.57
N THR A 71 10.34 -4.07 6.58
CA THR A 71 10.05 -2.64 6.78
C THR A 71 8.58 -2.40 7.14
N TYR A 72 7.67 -3.17 6.53
CA TYR A 72 6.22 -3.02 6.67
C TYR A 72 5.64 -4.29 7.29
N LEU A 73 5.73 -4.42 8.62
CA LEU A 73 5.34 -5.63 9.36
C LEU A 73 3.82 -5.92 9.30
N ASP A 74 3.03 -4.91 8.98
CA ASP A 74 1.60 -5.00 8.73
C ASP A 74 1.27 -5.45 7.29
N TRP A 75 2.28 -5.70 6.44
CA TRP A 75 2.15 -6.10 5.05
C TRP A 75 2.90 -7.39 4.74
N LEU A 76 2.41 -8.11 3.74
CA LEU A 76 3.11 -9.22 3.10
C LEU A 76 3.25 -8.93 1.61
N PHE A 77 4.48 -8.92 1.10
CA PHE A 77 4.82 -8.66 -0.30
C PHE A 77 5.26 -9.96 -0.99
N PRO A 78 4.40 -10.60 -1.81
CA PRO A 78 4.80 -11.71 -2.65
C PRO A 78 5.76 -11.24 -3.75
N ALA A 79 6.76 -12.06 -4.09
CA ALA A 79 7.70 -11.74 -5.16
C ALA A 79 7.04 -11.42 -6.52
N PRO A 80 5.98 -12.13 -6.98
CA PRO A 80 5.29 -11.80 -8.22
C PRO A 80 4.72 -10.37 -8.24
N VAL A 81 4.20 -9.90 -7.11
CA VAL A 81 3.60 -8.55 -7.01
C VAL A 81 4.68 -7.47 -7.10
N VAL A 82 5.84 -7.70 -6.49
CA VAL A 82 6.99 -6.76 -6.60
C VAL A 82 7.50 -6.70 -8.04
N VAL A 83 7.52 -7.85 -8.75
CA VAL A 83 7.83 -7.89 -10.19
C VAL A 83 6.81 -7.13 -11.01
N ASP A 84 5.52 -7.32 -10.77
CA ASP A 84 4.46 -6.64 -11.52
C ASP A 84 4.60 -5.11 -11.41
N VAL A 85 4.93 -4.59 -10.22
CA VAL A 85 5.21 -3.16 -10.03
C VAL A 85 6.46 -2.74 -10.81
N ALA A 86 7.54 -3.52 -10.76
CA ALA A 86 8.75 -3.22 -11.52
C ALA A 86 8.49 -3.21 -13.03
N VAL A 87 7.71 -4.16 -13.55
CA VAL A 87 7.30 -4.25 -14.96
C VAL A 87 6.45 -3.04 -15.35
N ALA A 88 5.53 -2.62 -14.49
CA ALA A 88 4.73 -1.42 -14.72
C ALA A 88 5.61 -0.17 -14.80
N LEU A 89 6.60 -0.05 -13.92
CA LEU A 89 7.56 1.06 -13.96
C LEU A 89 8.42 1.04 -15.23
N GLN A 90 8.98 -0.12 -15.61
CA GLN A 90 9.72 -0.27 -16.86
C GLN A 90 8.86 0.12 -18.07
N SER A 91 7.60 -0.29 -18.11
CA SER A 91 6.66 0.06 -19.17
C SER A 91 6.40 1.57 -19.23
N ASN A 92 6.15 2.21 -18.09
CA ASN A 92 5.94 3.65 -18.00
C ASN A 92 7.19 4.42 -18.47
N TRP A 93 8.37 3.95 -18.08
CA TRP A 93 9.63 4.54 -18.52
C TRP A 93 9.81 4.46 -20.03
N LEU A 94 9.51 3.30 -20.63
CA LEU A 94 9.57 3.09 -22.07
C LEU A 94 8.61 4.03 -22.82
N VAL A 95 7.43 4.30 -22.27
CA VAL A 95 6.48 5.27 -22.83
C VAL A 95 7.04 6.69 -22.77
N ASP A 96 7.62 7.10 -21.64
CA ASP A 96 8.08 8.47 -21.41
C ASP A 96 9.39 8.81 -22.14
N TYR A 97 10.33 7.86 -22.19
CA TYR A 97 11.70 8.09 -22.71
C TYR A 97 12.05 7.26 -23.94
N ARG A 98 11.19 6.32 -24.37
CA ARG A 98 11.38 5.48 -25.57
C ARG A 98 12.66 4.65 -25.55
N ASN A 99 13.13 4.27 -24.37
CA ASN A 99 14.18 3.27 -24.17
C ASN A 99 13.83 2.42 -22.93
N SER A 100 14.53 1.31 -22.73
CA SER A 100 14.35 0.43 -21.56
C SER A 100 15.45 0.56 -20.51
N SER A 101 16.38 1.52 -20.66
CA SER A 101 17.58 1.59 -19.81
C SER A 101 17.29 2.03 -18.39
N GLY A 102 16.17 2.71 -18.13
CA GLY A 102 15.83 3.29 -16.84
C GLY A 102 15.65 2.27 -15.71
N ILE A 103 14.94 1.19 -16.00
CA ILE A 103 14.63 0.10 -15.06
C ILE A 103 14.73 -1.22 -15.82
N ALA A 104 15.77 -2.00 -15.52
CA ALA A 104 16.01 -3.30 -16.11
C ALA A 104 15.55 -4.41 -15.15
N ILE A 105 14.94 -5.44 -15.72
CA ILE A 105 14.52 -6.66 -15.02
C ILE A 105 15.11 -7.80 -15.81
N ASP A 106 16.01 -8.56 -15.17
CA ASP A 106 16.78 -9.62 -15.82
C ASP A 106 16.83 -10.87 -14.95
N ASP A 107 17.12 -12.01 -15.57
CA ASP A 107 17.39 -13.26 -14.87
C ASP A 107 18.87 -13.33 -14.43
N GLY A 108 19.11 -13.31 -13.12
CA GLY A 108 20.43 -13.50 -12.55
C GLY A 108 20.73 -14.95 -12.15
N PRO A 109 21.99 -15.29 -11.84
CA PRO A 109 22.40 -16.63 -11.38
C PRO A 109 21.66 -17.14 -10.13
N TYR A 110 21.09 -16.21 -9.36
CA TYR A 110 20.39 -16.47 -8.11
C TYR A 110 18.93 -15.99 -8.15
N GLY A 111 18.33 -15.93 -9.33
CA GLY A 111 16.97 -15.46 -9.57
C GLY A 111 16.92 -14.04 -10.15
N ALA A 112 15.70 -13.55 -10.37
CA ALA A 112 15.45 -12.25 -11.00
C ALA A 112 16.14 -11.10 -10.25
N THR A 113 16.65 -10.14 -11.01
CA THR A 113 17.30 -8.92 -10.52
C THR A 113 16.62 -7.69 -11.09
N ILE A 114 16.63 -6.61 -10.32
CA ILE A 114 16.20 -5.28 -10.75
C ILE A 114 17.41 -4.35 -10.70
N GLU A 115 17.67 -3.66 -11.81
CA GLU A 115 18.68 -2.61 -11.88
C GLU A 115 18.00 -1.28 -12.24
N ILE A 116 18.44 -0.21 -11.58
CA ILE A 116 17.99 1.15 -11.85
C ILE A 116 19.16 1.90 -12.49
N GLU A 117 18.92 2.55 -13.63
CA GLU A 117 19.94 3.31 -14.37
C GLU A 117 20.66 4.31 -13.46
N ASP A 118 21.99 4.40 -13.60
CA ASP A 118 22.79 5.43 -12.94
C ASP A 118 22.66 6.77 -13.67
N SER A 119 21.50 7.40 -13.50
CA SER A 119 21.12 8.62 -14.21
C SER A 119 20.19 9.47 -13.36
N SER A 120 20.52 10.75 -13.24
CA SER A 120 19.72 11.74 -12.48
C SER A 120 18.31 11.93 -13.04
N ARG A 121 18.05 11.53 -14.29
CA ARG A 121 16.71 11.54 -14.89
C ARG A 121 15.76 10.62 -14.14
N VAL A 122 16.26 9.46 -13.70
CA VAL A 122 15.46 8.45 -13.00
C VAL A 122 14.91 9.00 -11.70
N ASP A 123 15.69 9.77 -10.94
CA ASP A 123 15.23 10.30 -9.64
C ASP A 123 14.04 11.25 -9.81
N SER A 124 14.13 12.19 -10.75
CA SER A 124 13.00 13.08 -11.02
C SER A 124 11.77 12.31 -11.51
N TRP A 125 11.98 11.24 -12.27
CA TRP A 125 10.90 10.45 -12.87
C TRP A 125 10.23 9.54 -11.84
N ILE A 126 11.00 8.84 -11.00
CA ILE A 126 10.47 7.93 -9.98
C ILE A 126 9.69 8.70 -8.90
N VAL A 127 10.10 9.94 -8.60
CA VAL A 127 9.32 10.86 -7.75
C VAL A 127 7.94 11.12 -8.36
N ARG A 128 7.85 11.43 -9.67
CA ARG A 128 6.56 11.63 -10.33
C ARG A 128 5.68 10.37 -10.33
N GLN A 129 6.28 9.19 -10.48
CA GLN A 129 5.54 7.92 -10.35
C GLN A 129 4.99 7.73 -8.93
N ALA A 130 5.80 8.00 -7.90
CA ALA A 130 5.37 7.93 -6.51
C ALA A 130 4.25 8.95 -6.20
N GLU A 131 4.36 10.19 -6.70
CA GLU A 131 3.33 11.22 -6.54
C GLU A 131 2.00 10.81 -7.18
N ARG A 132 2.04 10.18 -8.36
CA ARG A 132 0.86 9.63 -9.04
C ARG A 132 0.20 8.54 -8.20
N GLU A 133 0.95 7.55 -7.71
CA GLU A 133 0.41 6.49 -6.86
C GLU A 133 -0.11 7.02 -5.52
N ALA A 134 0.55 8.02 -4.93
CA ALA A 134 0.06 8.71 -3.74
C ALA A 134 -1.27 9.46 -4.00
N GLY A 135 -1.45 10.02 -5.19
CA GLY A 135 -2.73 10.55 -5.66
C GLY A 135 -3.82 9.49 -5.68
N ALA A 136 -3.55 8.36 -6.33
CA ALA A 136 -4.48 7.23 -6.40
C ALA A 136 -4.83 6.66 -5.01
N CYS A 137 -3.87 6.59 -4.09
CA CYS A 137 -4.11 6.21 -2.69
C CYS A 137 -5.14 7.15 -2.04
N ARG A 138 -4.96 8.46 -2.16
CA ARG A 138 -5.89 9.46 -1.59
C ARG A 138 -7.29 9.34 -2.20
N GLU A 139 -7.38 9.12 -3.50
CA GLU A 139 -8.66 8.91 -4.20
C GLU A 139 -9.39 7.67 -3.69
N ARG A 140 -8.67 6.56 -3.47
CA ARG A 140 -9.23 5.30 -2.93
C ARG A 140 -9.75 5.50 -1.50
N LEU A 141 -8.97 6.16 -0.63
CA LEU A 141 -9.41 6.48 0.75
C LEU A 141 -10.63 7.40 0.74
N ALA A 142 -10.64 8.42 -0.11
CA ALA A 142 -11.77 9.34 -0.22
C ALA A 142 -13.03 8.61 -0.74
N ALA A 143 -12.89 7.69 -1.69
CA ALA A 143 -13.99 6.86 -2.17
C ALA A 143 -14.57 5.96 -1.06
N PHE A 144 -13.70 5.30 -0.29
CA PHE A 144 -14.11 4.49 0.85
C PHE A 144 -14.87 5.32 1.90
N SER A 145 -14.32 6.48 2.28
CA SER A 145 -14.98 7.39 3.24
C SER A 145 -16.35 7.89 2.77
N ARG A 146 -16.57 8.03 1.46
CA ARG A 146 -17.90 8.38 0.91
C ARG A 146 -18.91 7.24 1.04
N LEU A 147 -18.48 5.99 0.88
CA LEU A 147 -19.35 4.81 1.02
C LEU A 147 -19.75 4.55 2.48
N ASP A 148 -18.86 4.86 3.42
CA ASP A 148 -19.09 4.71 4.86
C ASP A 148 -20.02 5.79 5.45
N ARG A 149 -20.23 6.90 4.72
CA ARG A 149 -21.22 7.90 5.12
C ARG A 149 -22.61 7.32 4.85
N PRO A 150 -23.48 7.14 5.87
CA PRO A 150 -24.84 6.69 5.61
C PRO A 150 -25.46 7.65 4.61
N ALA A 151 -26.12 7.10 3.59
CA ALA A 151 -26.92 7.86 2.66
C ALA A 151 -28.01 8.58 3.48
N GLY A 152 -27.72 9.81 3.88
CA GLY A 152 -28.67 10.67 4.56
C GLY A 152 -29.77 10.97 3.57
N GLU A 153 -30.94 10.38 3.81
CA GLU A 153 -32.21 10.85 3.25
C GLU A 153 -32.29 12.36 3.48
N GLY A 154 -32.34 13.10 2.38
CA GLY A 154 -32.93 14.42 2.28
C GLY A 154 -34.23 14.30 1.50
#